data_AF-A0A5C1MAM8-F1
#
_entry.id   AF-A0A5C1MAM8-F1
#
_cell.length_a   1.000
_cell.length_b   1.000
_cell.length_c   1.000
_cell.angle_alpha   90.00
_cell.angle_beta   90.00
_cell.angle_gamma   90.00
#
_symmetry.space_group_name_H-M   'P 1'
#
loop_
_entity.id
_entity.type
_entity.pdbx_description
1 polymer ?
#
loop_
_entity_poly.entity_id
_entity_poly.type
_entity_poly.pdbx_seq_one_letter_code
_entity_poly.pdbx_strand_id
1 'polypeptide(L)' 'MKIIKDCLTGIDGQTFDAARVYLAAGVIMFLLLAGYAVYKGQPWTPVEFGTGFGTLLAGAGAAIKLKEKTEPTAGGAS' A
#
# COMPACT_ATOMS: atom_id res chain seq x y z
N MET A 1 -0.68 18.25 11.65
CA MET A 1 -1.13 17.31 10.61
C MET A 1 -1.84 16.10 11.24
N LYS A 2 -2.98 16.32 11.93
CA LYS A 2 -3.68 15.24 12.64
C LYS A 2 -4.39 14.29 11.67
N ILE A 3 -5.06 14.85 10.67
CA ILE A 3 -5.83 14.10 9.66
C ILE A 3 -4.95 13.15 8.82
N ILE A 4 -3.76 13.60 8.39
CA ILE A 4 -2.85 12.75 7.61
C ILE A 4 -2.35 11.57 8.45
N LYS A 5 -2.02 11.80 9.72
CA LYS A 5 -1.62 10.72 10.64
C LYS A 5 -2.77 9.74 10.84
N ASP A 6 -3.97 10.23 11.14
CA ASP A 6 -5.15 9.40 11.40
C ASP A 6 -5.52 8.52 10.17
N CYS A 7 -5.26 9.01 8.95
CA CYS A 7 -5.45 8.22 7.72
C CYS A 7 -4.41 7.10 7.53
N LEU A 8 -3.23 7.20 8.13
CA LEU A 8 -2.11 6.27 7.94
C LEU A 8 -1.90 5.33 9.13
N THR A 9 -2.42 5.69 10.30
CA THR A 9 -2.32 4.90 11.52
C THR A 9 -3.53 4.01 11.75
N GLY A 10 -3.40 3.02 12.64
CA GLY A 10 -4.49 2.19 13.12
C GLY A 10 -5.48 2.95 14.02
N ILE A 11 -6.38 2.21 14.69
CA ILE A 11 -7.40 2.78 15.57
C ILE A 11 -6.82 3.56 16.76
N ASP A 12 -5.56 3.29 17.11
CA ASP A 12 -4.81 3.95 18.18
C ASP A 12 -4.27 5.33 17.79
N GLY A 13 -4.33 5.72 16.50
CA GLY A 13 -3.81 6.99 16.01
C GLY A 13 -2.27 7.11 16.07
N GLN A 14 -1.56 6.01 16.36
CA GLN A 14 -0.13 6.01 16.68
C GLN A 14 0.65 5.01 15.83
N THR A 15 0.15 3.78 15.72
CA THR A 15 0.83 2.70 15.00
C THR A 15 0.50 2.80 13.52
N PHE A 16 1.51 2.89 12.66
CA PHE A 16 1.29 2.89 11.21
C PHE A 16 0.68 1.56 10.76
N ASP A 17 -0.46 1.65 10.08
CA ASP A 17 -1.10 0.50 9.47
C ASP A 17 -0.49 0.29 8.08
N ALA A 18 0.20 -0.83 7.90
CA ALA A 18 0.92 -1.11 6.66
C ALA A 18 -0.01 -1.07 5.44
N ALA A 19 -1.24 -1.58 5.54
CA ALA A 19 -2.19 -1.57 4.43
C ALA A 19 -2.61 -0.14 4.06
N ARG A 20 -2.90 0.72 5.05
CA ARG A 20 -3.22 2.14 4.81
C ARG A 20 -2.05 2.89 4.19
N VAL A 21 -0.84 2.62 4.65
CA VAL A 21 0.40 3.24 4.12
C VAL A 21 0.62 2.83 2.67
N TYR A 22 0.51 1.54 2.33
CA TYR A 22 0.66 1.07 0.95
C TYR A 22 -0.43 1.63 0.03
N LEU A 23 -1.69 1.69 0.50
CA LEU A 23 -2.76 2.31 -0.27
C LEU A 23 -2.50 3.79 -0.53
N ALA A 24 -2.06 4.55 0.48
CA ALA A 24 -1.72 5.96 0.32
C ALA A 24 -0.57 6.16 -0.68
N ALA A 25 0.48 5.33 -0.60
CA ALA A 25 1.57 5.35 -1.58
C ALA A 25 1.08 5.03 -3.00
N GLY A 26 0.18 4.05 -3.14
CA GLY A 26 -0.45 3.70 -4.41
C GLY A 26 -1.25 4.87 -5.01
N VAL A 27 -2.03 5.58 -4.19
CA VAL A 27 -2.78 6.77 -4.63
C VAL A 27 -1.86 7.90 -5.06
N ILE A 28 -0.77 8.16 -4.33
CA ILE A 28 0.22 9.16 -4.73
C ILE A 28 0.82 8.80 -6.09
N MET A 29 1.22 7.53 -6.27
CA MET A 29 1.81 7.08 -7.54
C MET A 29 0.81 7.13 -8.70
N PHE A 30 -0.45 6.80 -8.44
CA PHE A 30 -1.55 6.95 -9.40
C PHE A 30 -1.66 8.40 -9.88
N LEU A 31 -1.67 9.37 -8.97
CA LEU A 31 -1.76 10.79 -9.32
C LEU A 31 -0.55 11.30 -10.10
N LEU A 32 0.66 10.84 -9.73
CA LEU A 32 1.88 11.18 -10.46
C LEU A 32 1.87 10.65 -11.90
N LEU A 33 1.45 9.38 -12.08
CA LEU A 33 1.35 8.78 -13.41
C LEU A 33 0.24 9.43 -14.25
N ALA A 34 -0.91 9.75 -13.65
CA ALA A 34 -1.98 10.49 -14.30
C ALA A 34 -1.49 11.86 -14.79
N GLY A 35 -0.83 12.63 -13.92
CA GLY A 35 -0.26 13.92 -14.27
C GLY A 35 0.82 13.83 -15.33
N TYR A 36 1.69 12.82 -15.26
CA TYR A 36 2.73 12.56 -16.25
C TYR A 36 2.15 12.22 -17.62
N ALA A 37 1.11 11.39 -17.67
CA ALA A 37 0.41 11.03 -18.91
C ALA A 37 -0.22 12.26 -19.57
N VAL A 38 -0.89 13.10 -18.78
CA VAL A 38 -1.44 14.38 -19.25
C VAL A 38 -0.33 15.29 -19.79
N TYR A 39 0.79 15.42 -19.06
CA TYR A 39 1.94 16.24 -19.49
C TYR A 39 2.57 15.76 -20.81
N LYS A 40 2.67 14.44 -21.01
CA LYS A 40 3.24 13.85 -22.23
C LYS A 40 2.23 13.68 -23.37
N GLY A 41 0.94 13.96 -23.12
CA GLY A 41 -0.13 13.69 -24.07
C GLY A 41 -0.25 12.20 -24.42
N GLN A 42 0.14 11.31 -23.50
CA GLN A 42 0.12 9.86 -23.71
C GLN A 42 -1.18 9.26 -23.18
N PRO A 43 -1.74 8.24 -23.86
CA PRO A 43 -2.83 7.47 -23.30
C PRO A 43 -2.35 6.74 -22.04
N TRP A 44 -3.13 6.85 -20.97
CA TRP A 44 -2.91 6.11 -19.75
C TRP A 44 -4.22 5.48 -19.31
N THR A 45 -4.15 4.20 -18.92
CA THR A 45 -5.31 3.42 -18.51
C THR A 45 -5.29 3.25 -16.99
N PRO A 46 -6.14 3.99 -16.24
CA PRO A 46 -6.20 3.90 -14.78
C PRO A 46 -6.52 2.48 -14.29
N VAL A 47 -7.30 1.75 -15.08
CA VAL A 47 -7.73 0.38 -14.77
C VAL A 47 -6.53 -0.57 -14.75
N GLU A 48 -5.60 -0.48 -15.69
CA GLU A 48 -4.41 -1.35 -15.74
C GLU A 48 -3.49 -1.15 -14.53
N PHE A 49 -3.30 0.11 -14.13
CA PHE A 49 -2.58 0.40 -12.89
C PHE A 49 -3.32 -0.17 -11.68
N GLY A 50 -4.62 0.09 -11.57
CA GLY A 50 -5.44 -0.37 -10.44
C GLY A 50 -5.47 -1.90 -10.30
N THR A 51 -5.64 -2.62 -11.41
CA THR A 51 -5.62 -4.09 -11.42
C THR A 51 -4.22 -4.62 -11.10
N GLY A 52 -3.16 -4.07 -11.71
CA GLY A 52 -1.79 -4.49 -11.43
C GLY A 52 -1.39 -4.28 -9.96
N PHE A 53 -1.62 -3.07 -9.44
CA PHE A 53 -1.32 -2.72 -8.06
C PHE A 53 -2.17 -3.51 -7.05
N GLY A 54 -3.47 -3.64 -7.31
CA GLY A 54 -4.36 -4.43 -6.46
C GLY A 54 -3.97 -5.91 -6.41
N THR A 55 -3.60 -6.50 -7.56
CA THR A 55 -3.14 -7.90 -7.63
C THR A 55 -1.83 -8.10 -6.87
N LEU A 56 -0.90 -7.15 -6.97
CA LEU A 56 0.35 -7.18 -6.22
C LEU A 56 0.11 -7.15 -4.71
N LEU A 57 -0.74 -6.24 -4.23
CA LEU A 57 -1.05 -6.16 -2.80
C LEU A 57 -1.78 -7.40 -2.30
N ALA A 58 -2.76 -7.91 -3.06
CA ALA A 58 -3.48 -9.12 -2.71
C ALA A 58 -2.54 -10.33 -2.63
N GLY A 59 -1.65 -10.50 -3.63
CA GLY A 59 -0.66 -11.56 -3.66
C GLY A 59 0.34 -11.47 -2.51
N ALA A 60 0.88 -10.27 -2.23
CA ALA A 60 1.79 -10.05 -1.12
C ALA A 60 1.12 -10.33 0.23
N GLY A 61 -0.09 -9.83 0.46
CA GLY A 61 -0.85 -10.07 1.69
C GLY A 61 -1.16 -11.55 1.91
N ALA A 62 -1.52 -12.28 0.84
CA ALA A 62 -1.74 -13.71 0.90
C ALA A 62 -0.43 -14.46 1.23
N ALA A 63 0.69 -14.11 0.59
CA ALA A 63 1.98 -14.74 0.83
C ALA A 63 2.49 -14.55 2.27
N ILE A 64 2.33 -13.35 2.83
CA ILE A 64 2.67 -13.05 4.23
C ILE A 64 1.82 -13.92 5.17
N LYS A 65 0.51 -13.96 4.97
CA LYS A 65 -0.41 -14.76 5.79
C LYS A 65 -0.11 -16.26 5.74
N LEU A 66 0.34 -16.77 4.59
CA LEU A 66 0.75 -18.17 4.45
C LEU A 66 2.00 -18.49 5.28
N LYS A 67 2.92 -17.52 5.42
CA LYS A 67 4.18 -17.70 6.13
C LYS A 67 4.14 -17.31 7.61
N GLU A 68 3.09 -16.60 8.04
CA GLU A 68 2.87 -16.15 9.43
C GLU A 68 3.07 -17.27 10.46
N LYS A 69 2.69 -18.51 10.13
CA LYS A 69 2.82 -19.67 11.04
C LYS A 69 4.18 -20.37 11.00
N THR A 70 5.04 -20.00 10.06
CA THR A 70 6.35 -20.64 9.82
C THR A 70 7.52 -19.71 10.09
N GLU A 71 7.26 -18.41 10.24
CA GLU A 71 8.29 -17.42 10.54
C GLU A 71 8.56 -17.37 12.06
N PRO A 72 9.84 -17.25 12.49
CA PRO A 72 10.16 -17.03 13.89
C PRO A 72 9.52 -15.75 14.40
N THR A 73 8.72 -15.85 15.46
CA THR A 73 8.21 -14.66 16.15
C THR A 73 9.37 -13.95 16.83
N ALA A 74 9.38 -12.61 16.80
CA ALA A 74 10.42 -11.76 17.39
C ALA A 74 10.44 -11.76 18.94
N GLY A 75 10.30 -12.93 19.58
CA GLY A 75 10.29 -13.15 21.03
C GLY A 75 11.07 -14.39 21.49
N GLY A 76 11.91 -14.99 20.63
CA GLY A 76 12.71 -16.18 20.95
C GLY A 76 14.12 -15.91 21.51
N ALA A 77 14.34 -14.76 22.16
CA ALA A 77 15.60 -14.44 22.84
C ALA A 77 15.36 -13.50 24.02
N SER A 78 14.84 -14.05 25.12
CA SER A 78 15.13 -13.69 26.52
C SER A 78 14.26 -14.51 27.45
#